data_AF-A0A953BL76-F1
#
_entry.id   AF-A0A953BL76-F1
#
_cell.length_a   1.000
_cell.length_b   1.000
_cell.length_c   1.000
_cell.angle_alpha   90.00
_cell.angle_beta   90.00
_cell.angle_gamma   90.00
#
_symmetry.space_group_name_H-M   'P 1'
#
loop_
_entity.id
_entity.type
_entity.pdbx_description
1 polymer ?
#
loop_
_entity_poly.entity_id
_entity_poly.type
_entity_poly.pdbx_seq_one_letter_code
_entity_poly.pdbx_strand_id
1 'polypeptide(L)'
;MARSIPTDILKESLDARRRAEELLKGLLSAKSQTEQYLSDAGREDPVKKLTGRSAIDNAIASTRRMIETLDRAMEQVRQELSEQDLAEIESCTDTRG
;
A
#
# COMPACT_ATOMS: atom_id res chain seq x y z
N MET A 1 -14.39 -27.24 7.86
CA MET A 1 -12.94 -27.01 7.98
C MET A 1 -12.71 -25.52 7.72
N ALA A 2 -12.62 -24.71 8.77
CA ALA A 2 -12.29 -23.29 8.64
C ALA A 2 -10.92 -23.16 7.97
N ARG A 3 -10.85 -22.53 6.80
CA ARG A 3 -9.56 -22.15 6.20
C ARG A 3 -9.02 -21.01 7.05
N SER A 4 -8.22 -21.35 8.05
CA SER A 4 -7.42 -20.36 8.78
C SER A 4 -6.49 -19.70 7.78
N ILE A 5 -6.81 -18.46 7.37
CA ILE A 5 -5.88 -17.65 6.58
C ILE A 5 -4.63 -17.49 7.44
N PRO A 6 -3.41 -17.81 6.94
CA PRO A 6 -2.23 -17.74 7.76
C PRO A 6 -2.05 -16.32 8.28
N THR A 7 -2.12 -16.14 9.60
CA THR A 7 -1.85 -14.87 10.29
C THR A 7 -0.52 -14.25 9.84
N ASP A 8 0.41 -15.09 9.39
CA ASP A 8 1.69 -14.74 8.81
C ASP A 8 1.57 -13.89 7.53
N ILE A 9 0.62 -14.17 6.63
CA ILE A 9 0.44 -13.41 5.38
C ILE A 9 -0.09 -12.00 5.67
N LEU A 10 -1.03 -11.88 6.62
CA LEU A 10 -1.53 -10.57 7.07
C LEU A 10 -0.42 -9.75 7.72
N LYS A 11 0.39 -10.39 8.57
CA LYS A 11 1.54 -9.75 9.21
C LYS A 11 2.59 -9.31 8.19
N GLU A 12 2.92 -10.15 7.22
CA GLU A 12 3.86 -9.83 6.14
C GLU A 12 3.34 -8.68 5.27
N SER A 13 2.03 -8.66 4.97
CA SER A 13 1.39 -7.58 4.22
C SER A 13 1.43 -6.24 4.96
N LEU A 14 1.22 -6.25 6.29
CA LEU A 14 1.35 -5.07 7.13
C LEU A 14 2.80 -4.56 7.21
N ASP A 15 3.77 -5.48 7.35
CA ASP A 15 5.19 -5.12 7.34
C ASP A 15 5.62 -4.55 5.98
N ALA A 16 5.16 -5.13 4.88
CA ALA A 16 5.39 -4.62 3.53
C ALA A 16 4.81 -3.22 3.35
N ARG A 17 3.58 -2.99 3.84
CA ARG A 17 2.94 -1.68 3.83
C ARG A 17 3.75 -0.65 4.61
N ARG A 18 4.20 -0.99 5.83
CA ARG A 18 5.02 -0.08 6.64
C ARG A 18 6.32 0.31 5.94
N ARG A 19 7.01 -0.67 5.32
CA ARG A 19 8.23 -0.42 4.54
C ARG A 19 7.95 0.47 3.32
N ALA A 20 6.82 0.27 2.65
CA ALA A 20 6.42 1.11 1.53
C ALA A 20 6.12 2.56 1.97
N GLU A 21 5.48 2.76 3.14
CA GLU A 21 5.26 4.08 3.73
C GLU A 21 6.57 4.78 4.12
N GLU A 22 7.50 4.04 4.74
CA GLU A 22 8.85 4.53 5.07
C GLU A 22 9.61 4.97 3.81
N LEU A 23 9.58 4.13 2.75
CA LEU A 23 10.17 4.45 1.46
C LEU A 23 9.53 5.70 0.83
N LEU A 24 8.20 5.80 0.86
CA LEU A 24 7.47 6.96 0.32
C LEU A 24 7.90 8.25 1.02
N LYS A 25 8.03 8.22 2.35
CA LYS A 25 8.52 9.36 3.14
C LYS A 25 9.95 9.75 2.73
N GLY A 26 10.82 8.77 2.54
CA GLY A 26 12.19 8.99 2.05
C GLY A 26 12.21 9.63 0.66
N LEU A 27 11.41 9.13 -0.28
CA LEU A 27 11.32 9.67 -1.63
C LEU A 27 10.79 11.11 -1.66
N LEU A 28 9.80 11.44 -0.82
CA LEU A 28 9.29 12.80 -0.70
C LEU A 28 10.34 13.78 -0.17
N SER A 29 11.13 13.35 0.83
CA SER A 29 12.24 14.16 1.35
C SER A 29 13.33 14.35 0.30
N ALA A 30 13.72 13.27 -0.39
CA ALA A 30 14.71 13.32 -1.46
C ALA A 30 14.27 14.22 -2.62
N LYS A 31 12.98 14.18 -2.97
CA LYS A 31 12.39 15.09 -3.97
C LYS A 31 12.59 16.54 -3.56
N SER A 32 12.17 16.90 -2.35
CA SER A 32 12.27 18.28 -1.84
C SER A 32 13.72 18.78 -1.85
N GLN A 33 14.66 17.96 -1.38
CA GLN A 33 16.08 18.31 -1.38
C GLN A 33 16.61 18.49 -2.80
N THR A 34 16.30 17.56 -3.71
CA THR A 34 16.76 17.61 -5.10
C THR A 34 16.21 18.82 -5.85
N GLU A 35 14.92 19.12 -5.67
CA GLU A 35 14.30 20.29 -6.29
C GLU A 35 14.91 21.60 -5.76
N GLN A 36 15.23 21.67 -4.46
CA GLN A 36 15.95 22.79 -3.88
C GLN A 36 17.36 22.94 -4.47
N TYR A 37 18.15 21.86 -4.49
CA TYR A 37 19.50 21.89 -5.06
C TYR A 37 19.52 22.31 -6.53
N LEU A 38 18.57 21.82 -7.33
CA LEU A 38 18.44 22.18 -8.74
C LEU A 38 18.05 23.65 -8.91
N SER A 39 17.11 24.14 -8.10
CA SER A 39 16.74 25.56 -8.07
C SER A 39 17.94 26.45 -7.71
N ASP A 40 18.68 26.10 -6.65
CA ASP A 40 19.84 26.86 -6.20
C ASP A 40 20.98 26.85 -7.24
N ALA A 41 21.12 25.75 -7.98
CA ALA A 41 22.09 25.63 -9.06
C ALA A 41 21.63 26.30 -10.38
N GLY A 42 20.39 26.81 -10.46
CA GLY A 42 19.80 27.30 -11.70
C GLY A 42 19.68 26.22 -12.78
N ARG A 43 19.54 24.96 -12.37
CA ARG A 43 19.47 23.79 -13.25
C ARG A 43 18.09 23.15 -13.16
N GLU A 44 17.65 22.54 -14.26
CA GLU A 44 16.45 21.71 -14.28
C GLU A 44 16.82 20.24 -14.41
N ASP A 45 15.97 19.35 -13.91
CA ASP A 45 16.08 17.91 -14.14
C ASP A 45 15.84 17.60 -15.64
N PRO A 46 16.83 17.06 -16.37
CA PRO A 46 16.70 16.77 -17.80
C PRO A 46 15.59 15.77 -18.12
N VAL A 47 15.35 14.80 -17.23
CA VAL A 47 14.30 13.79 -17.40
C VAL A 47 12.94 14.44 -17.21
N LYS A 48 12.80 15.29 -16.18
CA LYS A 48 11.57 16.05 -15.93
C LYS A 48 11.27 17.03 -17.07
N LYS A 49 12.30 17.66 -17.64
CA LYS A 49 12.15 18.57 -18.78
C LYS A 49 11.61 17.87 -20.03
N LEU A 50 12.05 16.63 -20.29
CA LEU A 50 11.63 15.87 -21.47
C LEU A 50 10.31 15.12 -21.30
N THR A 51 10.01 14.66 -20.08
CA THR A 51 8.88 13.75 -19.84
C THR A 51 7.78 14.35 -18.95
N GLY A 52 8.02 15.53 -18.39
CA GLY A 52 7.16 16.17 -17.39
C GLY A 52 7.25 15.58 -15.99
N ARG A 53 8.03 14.51 -15.78
CA ARG A 53 8.18 13.83 -14.48
C ARG A 53 9.63 13.44 -14.21
N SER A 54 10.10 13.67 -12.99
CA SER A 54 11.42 13.17 -12.57
C SER A 54 11.37 11.65 -12.33
N ALA A 55 12.54 11.02 -12.26
CA ALA A 55 12.64 9.63 -11.80
C ALA A 55 12.05 9.46 -10.39
N ILE A 56 12.23 10.46 -9.52
CA ILE A 56 11.68 10.47 -8.15
C ILE A 56 10.14 10.56 -8.18
N ASP A 57 9.55 11.35 -9.09
CA ASP A 57 8.10 11.41 -9.26
C ASP A 57 7.52 10.05 -9.68
N ASN A 58 8.21 9.35 -10.58
CA ASN A 58 7.81 8.00 -11.00
C ASN A 58 7.92 6.99 -9.86
N ALA A 59 8.99 7.06 -9.06
CA ALA A 59 9.16 6.23 -7.88
C ALA A 59 8.04 6.48 -6.84
N ILE A 60 7.74 7.74 -6.53
CA ILE A 60 6.65 8.13 -5.62
C ILE A 60 5.31 7.56 -6.10
N ALA A 61 5.00 7.72 -7.39
CA ALA A 61 3.75 7.23 -7.97
C ALA A 61 3.65 5.71 -7.87
N SER A 62 4.74 4.99 -8.13
CA SER A 62 4.81 3.53 -8.01
C SER A 62 4.60 3.08 -6.56
N THR A 63 5.30 3.69 -5.60
CA THR A 63 5.16 3.35 -4.17
C THR A 63 3.75 3.62 -3.65
N ARG A 64 3.10 4.70 -4.08
CA ARG A 64 1.69 4.97 -3.72
C ARG A 64 0.75 3.87 -4.23
N ARG A 65 0.91 3.41 -5.47
CA ARG A 65 0.12 2.30 -6.03
C ARG A 65 0.36 1.00 -5.28
N MET A 66 1.59 0.76 -4.84
CA MET A 66 1.93 -0.41 -4.04
C MET A 66 1.20 -0.39 -2.70
N ILE A 67 1.19 0.74 -1.99
CA ILE A 67 0.44 0.90 -0.73
C ILE A 67 -1.04 0.66 -0.96
N GLU A 68 -1.62 1.28 -1.98
CA GLU A 68 -3.04 1.11 -2.31
C GLU A 68 -3.40 -0.35 -2.62
N THR A 69 -2.51 -1.08 -3.30
CA THR A 69 -2.70 -2.50 -3.61
C THR A 69 -2.67 -3.35 -2.34
N LEU A 70 -1.72 -3.08 -1.43
CA LEU A 70 -1.62 -3.76 -0.14
C LEU A 70 -2.85 -3.48 0.73
N ASP A 71 -3.30 -2.22 0.78
CA ASP A 71 -4.50 -1.83 1.53
C ASP A 71 -5.74 -2.58 1.02
N ARG A 72 -5.95 -2.63 -0.30
CA ARG A 72 -7.06 -3.37 -0.91
C ARG A 72 -6.99 -4.87 -0.61
N ALA A 73 -5.82 -5.48 -0.74
CA ALA A 73 -5.64 -6.91 -0.47
C ALA A 73 -5.94 -7.25 0.99
N MET A 74 -5.47 -6.44 1.95
CA MET A 74 -5.76 -6.65 3.36
C MET A 74 -7.25 -6.46 3.69
N GLU A 75 -7.91 -5.50 3.03
CA GLU A 75 -9.35 -5.28 3.21
C GLU A 75 -10.18 -6.46 2.68
N GLN A 76 -9.82 -7.01 1.51
CA GLN A 76 -10.46 -8.22 0.98
C GLN A 76 -10.34 -9.39 1.95
N VAL A 77 -9.14 -9.63 2.50
CA VAL A 77 -8.92 -10.69 3.50
C VAL A 77 -9.76 -10.46 4.76
N ARG A 78 -9.92 -9.21 5.22
CA ARG A 78 -10.78 -8.89 6.37
C ARG A 78 -12.25 -9.17 6.10
N GLN A 79 -12.74 -8.85 4.90
CA GLN A 79 -14.13 -9.08 4.52
C GLN A 79 -14.45 -10.58 4.41
N GLU A 80 -13.57 -11.37 3.79
CA GLU A 80 -13.72 -12.83 3.70
C GLU A 80 -13.78 -13.51 5.08
N LEU A 81 -13.03 -13.00 6.06
CA LEU A 81 -13.11 -13.47 7.45
C LEU A 81 -14.47 -13.13 8.07
N SER A 82 -14.99 -11.92 7.83
CA SER A 82 -16.26 -11.48 8.42
C SER A 82 -17.51 -12.18 7.84
N GLU A 83 -17.49 -12.58 6.57
CA GLU A 83 -18.61 -13.30 5.93
C GLU A 83 -18.67 -14.77 6.36
N GLN A 84 -17.52 -15.40 6.63
CA GLN A 84 -17.48 -16.79 7.12
C GLN A 84 -17.98 -16.92 8.56
N ASP A 85 -17.68 -15.93 9.42
CA ASP A 85 -18.15 -15.92 10.81
C ASP A 85 -19.67 -15.69 10.93
N LEU A 86 -20.29 -14.95 9.99
CA LEU A 86 -21.74 -14.71 9.96
C LEU A 86 -22.53 -15.93 9.45
N ALA A 87 -22.01 -16.67 8.46
CA ALA A 87 -22.68 -17.85 7.92
C ALA A 87 -22.72 -19.05 8.90
N GLU A 88 -21.70 -19.18 9.77
CA GLU A 88 -21.70 -20.22 10.82
C GLU A 88 -22.72 -19.93 11.93
N ILE A 89 -23.07 -18.66 12.18
CA ILE A 89 -24.08 -18.28 13.18
C ILE A 89 -25.51 -18.54 12.66
N GLU A 90 -25.83 -18.20 11.42
CA GLU A 90 -27.16 -18.42 10.84
C GLU A 90 -27.52 -19.90 10.70
N SER A 91 -26.55 -20.77 10.39
CA SER A 91 -26.78 -22.22 10.29
C SER A 91 -27.00 -22.94 11.63
N CYS A 92 -26.62 -22.33 12.75
CA CYS A 92 -26.91 -22.85 14.10
C CYS A 92 -28.26 -22.38 14.66
N THR A 93 -28.84 -21.31 14.14
CA THR A 93 -30.08 -20.72 14.69
C THR A 93 -31.39 -21.29 14.12
N ASP A 94 -31.33 -22.19 13.13
CA ASP A 94 -32.53 -22.68 12.41
C ASP A 94 -32.87 -24.17 12.67
N THR A 95 -32.67 -24.68 13.90
CA THR A 95 -33.19 -26.01 14.32
C THR A 95 -33.82 -26.05 15.72
N ARG A 96 -34.21 -24.90 16.28
CA ARG A 96 -35.10 -24.86 17.45
C ARG A 96 -36.22 -23.85 17.26
N GLY A 97 -37.31 -24.34 16.67
CA GLY A 97 -38.63 -23.73 16.61
C GLY A 97 -39.64 -24.76 16.14
#